data_AF-A0A8H6LU32-F1
#
_entry.id   AF-A0A8H6LU32-F1
#
_cell.length_a   1.000
_cell.length_b   1.000
_cell.length_c   1.000
_cell.angle_alpha   90.00
_cell.angle_beta   90.00
_cell.angle_gamma   90.00
#
_symmetry.space_group_name_H-M   'P 1'
#
loop_
_entity.id
_entity.type
_entity.pdbx_description
1 polymer ?
#
loop_
_entity_poly.entity_id
_entity_poly.type
_entity_poly.pdbx_seq_one_letter_code
_entity_poly.pdbx_strand_id
1 'polypeptide(L)'
;KRKADVTVMPDVRERRAKKSRRQVEEWVGQAEEYLLEGVGSTQWKLLVALWAEFEAHVLVQSGSRLQPGSAALRPAKLSIWFSQRPRRWDGGGISDAGEREEFKKSWIRWLGHMQPAARQGKEGEMPPMVSKEVESDLMILKVYGPSGLVVVLVGLKWWANVEDDCWIKAVEDVASC
;
A
#
# COMPACT_ATOMS: atom_id res chain seq x y z
N LYS A 1 43.06 -36.35 -20.85
CA LYS A 1 41.59 -36.24 -21.03
C LYS A 1 41.09 -35.06 -20.20
N ARG A 2 40.96 -33.85 -20.79
CA ARG A 2 40.39 -32.68 -20.10
C ARG A 2 38.88 -32.70 -20.33
N LYS A 3 38.09 -32.83 -19.26
CA LYS A 3 36.63 -32.65 -19.33
C LYS A 3 36.37 -31.16 -19.48
N ALA A 4 35.73 -30.77 -20.58
CA ALA A 4 35.24 -29.42 -20.75
C ALA A 4 34.09 -29.20 -19.77
N ASP A 5 34.27 -28.25 -18.85
CA ASP A 5 33.24 -27.80 -17.93
C ASP A 5 32.28 -26.91 -18.72
N VAL A 6 31.12 -27.46 -19.09
CA VAL A 6 30.09 -26.74 -19.82
C VAL A 6 29.38 -25.86 -18.80
N THR A 7 29.85 -24.62 -18.66
CA THR A 7 29.16 -23.58 -17.90
C THR A 7 27.83 -23.29 -18.59
N VAL A 8 26.74 -23.89 -18.08
CA VAL A 8 25.38 -23.60 -18.52
C VAL A 8 25.08 -22.14 -18.17
N MET A 9 25.04 -21.28 -19.19
CA MET A 9 24.64 -19.89 -19.02
C MET A 9 23.17 -19.85 -18.56
N PRO A 10 22.85 -19.19 -17.43
CA PRO A 10 21.47 -19.09 -16.97
C PRO A 10 20.64 -18.33 -18.01
N ASP A 11 19.44 -18.87 -18.29
CA ASP A 11 18.46 -18.37 -19.24
C ASP A 11 18.21 -16.87 -18.98
N VAL A 12 18.11 -16.09 -20.06
CA VAL A 12 17.78 -14.65 -20.03
C VAL A 12 16.52 -14.38 -19.21
N ARG A 13 15.55 -15.31 -19.19
CA ARG A 13 14.33 -15.22 -18.36
C ARG A 13 14.63 -15.27 -16.86
N GLU A 14 15.52 -16.15 -16.44
CA GLU A 14 15.93 -16.30 -15.03
C GLU A 14 16.67 -15.05 -14.53
N ARG A 15 17.55 -14.48 -15.37
CA ARG A 15 18.24 -13.23 -15.05
C ARG A 15 17.28 -12.06 -14.87
N ARG A 16 16.23 -11.98 -15.71
CA ARG A 16 15.19 -10.94 -15.60
C ARG A 16 14.36 -11.08 -14.33
N ALA A 17 13.93 -12.31 -14.01
CA ALA A 17 13.19 -12.60 -12.78
C ALA A 17 14.00 -12.28 -11.51
N LYS A 18 15.31 -12.60 -11.51
CA LYS A 18 16.20 -12.27 -10.39
C LYS A 18 16.40 -10.76 -10.22
N LYS A 19 16.48 -10.02 -11.34
CA LYS A 19 16.59 -8.55 -11.30
C LYS A 19 15.31 -7.89 -10.80
N SER A 20 14.13 -8.33 -11.27
CA SER A 20 12.85 -7.78 -10.82
C SER A 20 12.61 -8.07 -9.33
N ARG A 21 12.92 -9.27 -8.86
CA ARG A 21 12.80 -9.63 -7.45
C ARG A 21 13.66 -8.74 -6.54
N ARG A 22 14.92 -8.52 -6.89
CA ARG A 22 15.81 -7.61 -6.13
C ARG A 22 15.29 -6.18 -6.08
N GLN A 23 14.78 -5.67 -7.20
CA GLN A 23 14.20 -4.33 -7.23
C GLN A 23 12.99 -4.22 -6.30
N VAL A 24 12.20 -5.30 -6.19
CA VAL A 24 11.06 -5.32 -5.28
C VAL A 24 11.47 -5.42 -3.82
N GLU A 25 12.39 -6.31 -3.49
CA GLU A 25 12.97 -6.38 -2.15
C GLU A 25 13.52 -5.01 -1.71
N GLU A 26 14.17 -4.27 -2.61
CA GLU A 26 14.72 -2.93 -2.31
C GLU A 26 13.64 -1.87 -2.04
N TRP A 27 12.63 -1.71 -2.91
CA TRP A 27 11.62 -0.66 -2.70
C TRP A 27 10.65 -1.00 -1.56
N VAL A 28 10.33 -2.29 -1.36
CA VAL A 28 9.50 -2.74 -0.24
C VAL A 28 10.22 -2.46 1.07
N GLY A 29 11.53 -2.78 1.16
CA GLY A 29 12.31 -2.48 2.36
C GLY A 29 12.36 -0.98 2.70
N GLN A 30 12.56 -0.11 1.70
CA GLN A 30 12.52 1.35 1.92
C GLN A 30 11.15 1.84 2.41
N ALA A 31 10.08 1.31 1.83
CA ALA A 31 8.72 1.65 2.20
C ALA A 31 8.35 1.12 3.60
N GLU A 32 8.78 -0.10 3.95
CA GLU A 32 8.61 -0.69 5.27
C GLU A 32 9.32 0.13 6.36
N GLU A 33 10.60 0.44 6.16
CA GLU A 33 11.38 1.28 7.07
C GLU A 33 10.68 2.62 7.31
N TYR A 34 10.25 3.27 6.23
CA TYR A 34 9.44 4.47 6.33
C TYR A 34 8.14 4.23 7.11
N LEU A 35 7.34 3.24 6.77
CA LEU A 35 6.03 3.03 7.40
C LEU A 35 6.14 2.74 8.90
N LEU A 36 7.22 2.08 9.35
CA LEU A 36 7.47 1.78 10.77
C LEU A 36 8.00 2.97 11.56
N GLU A 37 8.58 3.96 10.91
CA GLU A 37 9.10 5.16 11.57
C GLU A 37 7.95 6.02 12.13
N GLY A 38 8.02 6.33 13.44
CA GLY A 38 7.15 7.30 14.11
C GLY A 38 5.77 6.79 14.54
N VAL A 39 5.39 5.55 14.22
CA VAL A 39 4.09 4.96 14.63
C VAL A 39 4.29 3.80 15.60
N GLY A 40 3.96 4.01 16.87
CA GLY A 40 4.21 3.05 17.95
C GLY A 40 3.20 1.91 18.12
N SER A 41 2.14 1.85 17.33
CA SER A 41 1.06 0.85 17.49
C SER A 41 1.48 -0.55 17.04
N THR A 42 1.18 -1.57 17.86
CA THR A 42 1.38 -2.99 17.51
C THR A 42 0.54 -3.41 16.32
N GLN A 43 -0.72 -2.98 16.24
CA GLN A 43 -1.62 -3.30 15.12
C GLN A 43 -1.07 -2.74 13.80
N TRP A 44 -0.51 -1.52 13.84
CA TRP A 44 0.13 -0.92 12.68
C TRP A 44 1.35 -1.70 12.20
N LYS A 45 2.23 -2.10 13.13
CA LYS A 45 3.41 -2.92 12.78
C LYS A 45 3.01 -4.25 12.15
N LEU A 46 1.96 -4.89 12.66
CA LEU A 46 1.40 -6.11 12.07
C LEU A 46 0.86 -5.86 10.66
N LEU A 47 0.11 -4.77 10.46
CA LEU A 47 -0.39 -4.39 9.13
C LEU A 47 0.76 -4.17 8.13
N VAL A 48 1.81 -3.45 8.54
CA VAL A 48 2.98 -3.20 7.68
C VAL A 48 3.69 -4.50 7.32
N ALA A 49 3.85 -5.42 8.28
CA ALA A 49 4.44 -6.74 8.03
C ALA A 49 3.59 -7.58 7.05
N LEU A 50 2.28 -7.63 7.25
CA LEU A 50 1.34 -8.32 6.35
C LEU A 50 1.41 -7.77 4.92
N TRP A 51 1.47 -6.44 4.79
CA TRP A 51 1.61 -5.78 3.48
C TRP A 51 2.96 -6.12 2.82
N ALA A 52 4.06 -6.07 3.56
CA ALA A 52 5.39 -6.39 3.02
C ALA A 52 5.46 -7.86 2.54
N GLU A 53 4.88 -8.78 3.32
CA GLU A 53 4.72 -10.19 2.91
C GLU A 53 3.87 -10.31 1.64
N PHE A 54 2.73 -9.62 1.59
CA PHE A 54 1.86 -9.60 0.41
C PHE A 54 2.61 -9.13 -0.85
N GLU A 55 3.33 -8.00 -0.78
CA GLU A 55 4.11 -7.49 -1.91
C GLU A 55 5.21 -8.45 -2.38
N ALA A 56 5.86 -9.15 -1.45
CA ALA A 56 6.87 -10.15 -1.76
C ALA A 56 6.29 -11.36 -2.52
N HIS A 57 5.01 -11.70 -2.29
CA HIS A 57 4.37 -12.86 -2.93
C HIS A 57 3.78 -12.56 -4.32
N VAL A 58 3.32 -11.32 -4.58
CA VAL A 58 2.56 -10.98 -5.81
C VAL A 58 3.45 -10.67 -7.02
N LEU A 59 4.77 -10.85 -6.87
CA LEU A 59 5.88 -10.47 -7.74
C LEU A 59 5.88 -10.88 -9.23
N VAL A 60 4.84 -11.55 -9.74
CA VAL A 60 4.84 -12.17 -11.08
C VAL A 60 3.91 -11.47 -12.09
N GLN A 61 3.04 -10.54 -11.67
CA GLN A 61 2.14 -9.87 -12.62
C GLN A 61 2.36 -8.36 -12.68
N SER A 62 2.31 -7.83 -13.90
CA SER A 62 2.66 -6.44 -14.23
C SER A 62 1.76 -5.43 -13.51
N GLY A 63 2.41 -4.36 -13.04
CA GLY A 63 1.91 -3.37 -12.10
C GLY A 63 0.45 -2.97 -12.23
N SER A 64 -0.21 -2.95 -11.06
CA SER A 64 -1.57 -2.49 -10.97
C SER A 64 -1.68 -1.01 -10.63
N ARG A 65 -2.82 -0.44 -10.99
CA ARG A 65 -3.19 0.93 -10.67
C ARG A 65 -4.42 0.87 -9.79
N LEU A 66 -4.44 1.72 -8.76
CA LEU A 66 -5.68 2.05 -8.06
C LEU A 66 -6.73 2.48 -9.10
N GLN A 67 -8.01 2.17 -8.84
CA GLN A 67 -9.07 2.32 -9.84
C GLN A 67 -9.04 3.70 -10.52
N PRO A 68 -9.19 3.78 -11.86
CA PRO A 68 -9.02 5.02 -12.63
C PRO A 68 -9.85 6.22 -12.15
N GLY A 69 -10.98 5.99 -11.45
CA GLY A 69 -11.83 7.05 -10.90
C GLY A 69 -11.40 7.59 -9.52
N SER A 70 -10.62 6.82 -8.75
CA SER A 70 -10.24 7.25 -7.39
C SER A 70 -9.10 8.26 -7.37
N ALA A 71 -8.36 8.41 -8.48
CA ALA A 71 -7.23 9.32 -8.56
C ALA A 71 -7.63 10.79 -8.33
N ALA A 72 -8.80 11.21 -8.80
CA ALA A 72 -9.31 12.57 -8.63
C ALA A 72 -9.73 12.89 -7.19
N LEU A 73 -10.08 11.86 -6.41
CA LEU A 73 -10.51 11.99 -5.03
C LEU A 73 -9.37 11.81 -4.03
N ARG A 74 -8.17 11.45 -4.50
CA ARG A 74 -7.00 11.29 -3.64
C ARG A 74 -6.69 12.59 -2.91
N PRO A 75 -6.37 12.55 -1.59
CA PRO A 75 -5.92 13.73 -0.86
C PRO A 75 -4.78 14.47 -1.57
N ALA A 76 -4.87 15.80 -1.65
CA ALA A 76 -3.94 16.60 -2.46
C ALA A 76 -2.47 16.37 -2.09
N LYS A 77 -2.13 16.39 -0.79
CA LYS A 77 -0.77 16.08 -0.32
C LYS A 77 -0.30 14.69 -0.77
N LEU A 78 -1.19 13.69 -0.72
CA LEU A 78 -0.85 12.33 -1.12
C LEU A 78 -0.68 12.23 -2.63
N SER A 79 -1.45 12.99 -3.40
CA SER A 79 -1.29 13.12 -4.85
C SER A 79 0.06 13.74 -5.24
N ILE A 80 0.48 14.80 -4.53
CA ILE A 80 1.79 15.44 -4.71
C ILE A 80 2.90 14.41 -4.45
N TRP A 81 2.88 13.74 -3.30
CA TRP A 81 3.87 12.71 -2.96
C TRP A 81 3.89 11.56 -3.97
N PHE A 82 2.72 11.05 -4.36
CA PHE A 82 2.60 9.95 -5.32
C PHE A 82 3.23 10.27 -6.69
N SER A 83 3.15 11.54 -7.09
CA SER A 83 3.63 12.05 -8.38
C SER A 83 5.13 12.32 -8.40
N GLN A 84 5.81 12.33 -7.26
CA GLN A 84 7.26 12.51 -7.19
C GLN A 84 8.00 11.32 -7.83
N ARG A 85 9.11 11.64 -8.52
CA ARG A 85 10.00 10.69 -9.20
C ARG A 85 11.47 11.08 -8.96
N PRO A 86 12.28 10.26 -8.25
CA PRO A 86 11.84 9.12 -7.42
C PRO A 86 10.94 9.59 -6.27
N ARG A 87 10.16 8.67 -5.70
CA ARG A 87 9.41 8.99 -4.48
C ARG A 87 10.39 9.20 -3.35
N ARG A 88 10.12 10.22 -2.54
CA ARG A 88 10.93 10.53 -1.38
C ARG A 88 10.24 9.99 -0.13
N TRP A 89 11.00 9.24 0.65
CA TRP A 89 10.57 8.63 1.91
C TRP A 89 11.06 9.42 3.13
N ASP A 90 11.68 10.58 2.92
CA ASP A 90 12.25 11.46 3.95
C ASP A 90 11.28 12.57 4.38
N GLY A 91 10.03 12.51 3.93
CA GLY A 91 9.05 13.57 4.13
C GLY A 91 7.62 13.10 3.90
N GLY A 92 6.68 14.00 4.16
CA GLY A 92 5.25 13.67 4.15
C GLY A 92 4.80 13.27 5.55
N GLY A 93 4.04 14.15 6.16
CA GLY A 93 3.49 14.03 7.49
C GLY A 93 2.65 15.27 7.76
N ILE A 94 1.71 15.17 8.70
CA ILE A 94 0.81 16.27 9.02
C ILE A 94 0.99 16.62 10.48
N SER A 95 1.75 17.69 10.71
CA SER A 95 2.06 18.21 12.04
C SER A 95 0.89 19.00 12.63
N ASP A 96 0.19 19.76 11.80
CA ASP A 96 -0.96 20.57 12.23
C ASP A 96 -2.20 19.70 12.48
N ALA A 97 -2.88 19.93 13.60
CA ALA A 97 -4.03 19.13 14.00
C ALA A 97 -5.27 19.39 13.12
N GLY A 98 -5.48 20.64 12.67
CA GLY A 98 -6.59 20.99 11.79
C GLY A 98 -6.43 20.36 10.41
N GLU A 99 -5.23 20.48 9.85
CA GLU A 99 -4.87 19.85 8.59
C GLU A 99 -4.95 18.32 8.66
N ARG A 100 -4.61 17.72 9.81
CA ARG A 100 -4.72 16.27 10.02
C ARG A 100 -6.17 15.81 9.92
N GLU A 101 -7.09 16.54 10.52
CA GLU A 101 -8.51 16.23 10.49
C GLU A 101 -9.11 16.39 9.09
N GLU A 102 -8.72 17.43 8.36
CA GLU A 102 -9.11 17.60 6.95
C GLU A 102 -8.56 16.49 6.06
N PHE A 103 -7.30 16.13 6.26
CA PHE A 103 -6.68 15.03 5.52
C PHE A 103 -7.37 13.71 5.81
N LYS A 104 -7.63 13.39 7.08
CA LYS A 104 -8.38 12.20 7.52
C LYS A 104 -9.71 12.07 6.77
N LYS A 105 -10.52 13.13 6.76
CA LYS A 105 -11.81 13.16 6.03
C LYS A 105 -11.64 12.90 4.54
N SER A 106 -10.70 13.57 3.90
CA SER A 106 -10.42 13.38 2.48
C SER A 106 -9.91 11.97 2.16
N TRP A 107 -9.12 11.39 3.06
CA TRP A 107 -8.56 10.06 2.93
C TRP A 107 -9.64 8.98 3.07
N ILE A 108 -10.54 9.11 4.05
CA ILE A 108 -11.69 8.19 4.24
C ILE A 108 -12.59 8.22 3.01
N ARG A 109 -12.92 9.43 2.51
CA ARG A 109 -13.71 9.59 1.28
C ARG A 109 -13.04 8.91 0.09
N TRP A 110 -11.74 9.09 -0.06
CA TRP A 110 -10.95 8.47 -1.11
C TRP A 110 -10.93 6.94 -0.99
N LEU A 111 -10.72 6.40 0.22
CA LEU A 111 -10.76 4.98 0.49
C LEU A 111 -12.12 4.39 0.10
N GLY A 112 -13.22 5.00 0.52
CA GLY A 112 -14.57 4.55 0.18
C GLY A 112 -14.81 4.43 -1.33
N HIS A 113 -14.24 5.33 -2.14
CA HIS A 113 -14.35 5.27 -3.60
C HIS A 113 -13.41 4.23 -4.25
N MET A 114 -12.40 3.75 -3.54
CA MET A 114 -11.58 2.63 -4.00
C MET A 114 -12.23 1.27 -3.74
N GLN A 115 -13.20 1.21 -2.82
CA GLN A 115 -13.86 -0.03 -2.45
C GLN A 115 -14.81 -0.52 -3.55
N PRO A 116 -14.98 -1.85 -3.69
CA PRO A 116 -16.05 -2.44 -4.51
C PRO A 116 -17.42 -1.91 -4.08
N ALA A 117 -18.39 -1.91 -5.00
CA ALA A 117 -19.73 -1.37 -4.75
C ALA A 117 -20.40 -1.97 -3.49
N ALA A 118 -20.17 -3.26 -3.21
CA ALA A 118 -20.69 -3.93 -2.01
C ALA A 118 -20.13 -3.38 -0.68
N ARG A 119 -18.99 -2.68 -0.72
CA ARG A 119 -18.35 -2.02 0.43
C ARG A 119 -18.39 -0.49 0.36
N GLN A 120 -19.09 0.08 -0.62
CA GLN A 120 -19.31 1.52 -0.65
C GLN A 120 -20.30 1.89 0.46
N GLY A 121 -19.77 2.41 1.56
CA GLY A 121 -20.55 2.93 2.68
C GLY A 121 -21.10 4.33 2.40
N LYS A 122 -21.57 4.99 3.47
CA LYS A 122 -21.98 6.39 3.40
C LYS A 122 -20.77 7.30 3.18
N GLU A 123 -20.94 8.35 2.39
CA GLU A 123 -19.86 9.27 2.06
C GLU A 123 -19.26 9.92 3.31
N GLY A 124 -17.94 9.86 3.44
CA GLY A 124 -17.19 10.42 4.57
C GLY A 124 -17.13 9.51 5.80
N GLU A 125 -17.79 8.35 5.77
CA GLU A 125 -17.69 7.32 6.80
C GLU A 125 -16.73 6.20 6.37
N MET A 126 -16.20 5.46 7.33
CA MET A 126 -15.38 4.29 7.04
C MET A 126 -16.19 3.26 6.26
N PRO A 127 -15.59 2.58 5.26
CA PRO A 127 -16.22 1.44 4.61
C PRO A 127 -16.69 0.41 5.63
N PRO A 128 -17.77 -0.34 5.35
CA PRO A 128 -18.11 -1.53 6.12
C PRO A 128 -16.93 -2.51 6.13
N MET A 129 -16.70 -3.13 7.29
CA MET A 129 -15.72 -4.18 7.46
C MET A 129 -15.94 -5.30 6.43
N VAL A 130 -14.85 -5.91 5.98
CA VAL A 130 -14.89 -7.00 5.01
C VAL A 130 -15.73 -8.16 5.56
N SER A 131 -16.77 -8.56 4.82
CA SER A 131 -17.52 -9.78 5.07
C SER A 131 -17.06 -10.90 4.14
N LYS A 132 -17.35 -12.16 4.50
CA LYS A 132 -16.95 -13.34 3.70
C LYS A 132 -17.51 -13.31 2.29
N GLU A 133 -18.66 -12.68 2.10
CA GLU A 133 -19.33 -12.57 0.81
C GLU A 133 -18.56 -11.64 -0.15
N VAL A 134 -17.84 -10.65 0.38
CA VAL A 134 -17.11 -9.64 -0.41
C VAL A 134 -15.61 -9.96 -0.54
N GLU A 135 -15.10 -10.94 0.20
CA GLU A 135 -13.70 -11.40 0.14
C GLU A 135 -13.30 -11.80 -1.30
N SER A 136 -14.21 -12.45 -2.03
CA SER A 136 -13.97 -12.84 -3.42
C SER A 136 -13.84 -11.65 -4.39
N ASP A 137 -14.52 -10.52 -4.12
CA ASP A 137 -14.42 -9.30 -4.93
C ASP A 137 -13.10 -8.57 -4.67
N LEU A 138 -12.55 -8.67 -3.45
CA LEU A 138 -11.26 -8.07 -3.08
C LEU A 138 -10.09 -8.78 -3.75
N MET A 139 -10.16 -10.10 -3.97
CA MET A 139 -9.12 -10.84 -4.70
C MET A 139 -8.95 -10.37 -6.16
N ILE A 140 -9.97 -9.73 -6.73
CA ILE A 140 -9.93 -9.16 -8.08
C ILE A 140 -9.15 -7.84 -8.09
N LEU A 141 -9.06 -7.15 -6.96
CA LEU A 141 -8.30 -5.91 -6.82
C LEU A 141 -6.81 -6.22 -6.88
N LYS A 142 -6.24 -6.03 -8.07
CA LYS A 142 -4.79 -5.96 -8.22
C LYS A 142 -4.36 -4.66 -7.53
N VAL A 143 -3.88 -4.69 -6.30
CA VAL A 143 -3.45 -3.47 -5.56
C VAL A 143 -2.00 -3.56 -5.09
N TYR A 144 -1.18 -4.32 -5.80
CA TYR A 144 0.24 -4.49 -5.49
C TYR A 144 1.13 -3.47 -6.23
N GLY A 145 2.38 -3.43 -5.80
CA GLY A 145 3.45 -2.63 -6.36
C GLY A 145 3.49 -1.21 -5.79
N PRO A 146 4.43 -0.40 -6.28
CA PRO A 146 4.63 0.94 -5.73
C PRO A 146 3.38 1.81 -5.89
N SER A 147 2.55 1.61 -6.90
CA SER A 147 1.34 2.42 -7.08
C SER A 147 0.06 1.85 -6.42
N GLY A 148 0.20 0.79 -5.63
CA GLY A 148 -0.90 0.06 -5.01
C GLY A 148 -1.12 0.41 -3.53
N LEU A 149 -1.22 -0.62 -2.70
CA LEU A 149 -1.64 -0.56 -1.30
C LEU A 149 -0.70 0.30 -0.43
N VAL A 150 0.60 0.36 -0.77
CA VAL A 150 1.54 1.25 -0.09
C VAL A 150 1.09 2.71 -0.06
N VAL A 151 0.34 3.18 -1.07
CA VAL A 151 -0.17 4.55 -1.11
C VAL A 151 -1.26 4.76 -0.05
N VAL A 152 -2.08 3.74 0.20
CA VAL A 152 -3.10 3.71 1.25
C VAL A 152 -2.42 3.78 2.62
N LEU A 153 -1.39 2.96 2.83
CA LEU A 153 -0.60 2.93 4.07
C LEU A 153 0.13 4.25 4.34
N VAL A 154 0.76 4.85 3.33
CA VAL A 154 1.39 6.18 3.49
C VAL A 154 0.36 7.23 3.92
N GLY A 155 -0.83 7.20 3.32
CA GLY A 155 -1.94 8.04 3.75
C GLY A 155 -2.32 7.79 5.22
N LEU A 156 -2.49 6.53 5.65
CA LEU A 156 -2.76 6.18 7.05
C LEU A 156 -1.70 6.67 8.02
N LYS A 157 -0.41 6.55 7.66
CA LYS A 157 0.71 7.02 8.48
C LYS A 157 0.61 8.54 8.73
N TRP A 158 0.24 9.32 7.71
CA TRP A 158 0.29 10.79 7.79
C TRP A 158 -0.70 11.41 8.76
N TRP A 159 -1.80 10.73 9.08
CA TRP A 159 -2.76 11.16 10.10
C TRP A 159 -2.81 10.20 11.29
N ALA A 160 -1.76 9.39 11.48
CA ALA A 160 -1.72 8.41 12.55
C ALA A 160 -1.93 9.05 13.93
N ASN A 161 -2.89 8.48 14.66
CA ASN A 161 -3.14 8.79 16.05
C ASN A 161 -3.62 7.50 16.74
N VAL A 162 -2.79 6.95 17.62
CA VAL A 162 -3.05 5.65 18.28
C VAL A 162 -4.20 5.69 19.29
N GLU A 163 -4.66 6.90 19.64
CA GLU A 163 -5.81 7.12 20.53
C GLU A 163 -7.10 7.42 19.75
N ASP A 164 -7.02 7.58 18.42
CA ASP A 164 -8.18 7.86 17.57
C ASP A 164 -8.83 6.55 17.10
N ASP A 165 -10.02 6.26 17.61
CA ASP A 165 -10.83 5.10 17.23
C ASP A 165 -11.03 4.98 15.71
N CYS A 166 -11.12 6.10 14.99
CA CYS A 166 -11.27 6.09 13.55
C CYS A 166 -9.99 5.62 12.85
N TRP A 167 -8.82 5.98 13.40
CA TRP A 167 -7.55 5.49 12.87
C TRP A 167 -7.39 4.00 13.12
N ILE A 168 -7.71 3.54 14.33
CA ILE A 168 -7.70 2.11 14.69
C ILE A 168 -8.59 1.31 13.73
N LYS A 169 -9.84 1.73 13.53
CA LYS A 169 -10.77 1.09 12.58
C LYS A 169 -10.23 1.06 11.16
N ALA A 170 -9.53 2.12 10.73
CA ALA A 170 -8.94 2.16 9.40
C ALA A 170 -7.75 1.22 9.25
N VAL A 171 -6.94 1.04 10.30
CA VAL A 171 -5.87 0.03 10.33
C VAL A 171 -6.47 -1.38 10.27
N GLU A 172 -7.51 -1.66 11.05
CA GLU A 172 -8.20 -2.96 11.07
C GLU A 172 -8.88 -3.29 9.74
N ASP A 173 -9.54 -2.31 9.13
CA ASP A 173 -10.19 -2.48 7.82
C ASP A 173 -9.18 -2.83 6.73
N VAL A 174 -8.05 -2.10 6.66
CA VAL A 174 -7.00 -2.37 5.68
C VAL A 174 -6.29 -3.69 5.95
N ALA A 175 -6.11 -4.09 7.21
CA ALA A 175 -5.50 -5.38 7.56
C ALA A 175 -6.40 -6.58 7.22
N SER A 176 -7.71 -6.36 7.12
CA SER A 176 -8.70 -7.39 6.77
C SER A 176 -8.94 -7.52 5.26
N CYS A 177 -8.32 -6.65 4.45
CA CYS A 177 -8.39 -6.66 2.98
C CYS A 177 -7.29 -7.52 2.38
#